data_AF-A0A7S3UFR1-F1
#
_entry.id   AF-A0A7S3UFR1-F1
#
_cell.length_a   1.000
_cell.length_b   1.000
_cell.length_c   1.000
_cell.angle_alpha   90.00
_cell.angle_beta   90.00
_cell.angle_gamma   90.00
#
_symmetry.space_group_name_H-M   'P 1'
#
loop_
_entity.id
_entity.type
_entity.pdbx_description
1 polymer ?
#
loop_
_entity_poly.entity_id
_entity_poly.type
_entity_poly.pdbx_seq_one_letter_code
_entity_poly.pdbx_strand_id
1 'polypeptide(L)'
;RGGGRFGGYDQGPPDVVVEAGTWIHACEGESVCKMTNAKVPHFNAAIYLENKTQVGKVDEIFGPITDRYFTIKMSEGVVATSYSVGDKFFISSEKLLPMERFLPGAKP
;
A
#
# COMPACT_ATOMS: atom_id res chain seq x y z
N ARG A 1 22.92 2.97 28.38
CA ARG A 1 23.02 1.63 27.76
C ARG A 1 21.66 0.96 27.92
N GLY A 2 20.99 0.61 26.83
CA GLY A 2 19.71 -0.12 26.87
C GLY A 2 18.77 0.23 25.73
N GLY A 3 19.22 0.02 24.49
CA GLY A 3 18.38 0.17 23.30
C GLY A 3 17.47 -1.05 23.13
N GLY A 4 16.16 -0.84 23.22
CA GLY A 4 15.15 -1.80 22.79
C GLY A 4 14.83 -1.55 21.32
N ARG A 5 15.51 -2.28 20.43
CA ARG A 5 15.15 -2.37 19.01
C ARG A 5 13.73 -2.92 18.93
N PHE A 6 12.77 -2.06 18.56
CA PHE A 6 11.50 -2.50 17.99
C PHE A 6 11.82 -3.17 16.64
N GLY A 7 12.20 -4.44 16.70
CA GLY A 7 12.32 -5.31 15.54
C GLY A 7 10.97 -5.38 14.86
N GLY A 8 10.93 -5.03 13.58
CA GLY A 8 9.75 -5.17 12.75
C GLY A 8 9.22 -6.58 12.89
N TYR A 9 7.94 -6.70 13.23
CA TYR A 9 7.23 -7.95 13.09
C TYR A 9 7.18 -8.24 11.58
N ASP A 10 8.14 -9.02 11.10
CA ASP A 10 8.04 -9.73 9.83
C ASP A 10 6.96 -10.81 10.03
N GLN A 11 5.70 -10.35 10.10
CA GLN A 11 4.56 -11.23 9.90
C GLN A 11 4.71 -11.69 8.47
N GLY A 12 5.05 -12.98 8.29
CA GLY A 12 5.19 -13.60 6.98
C GLY A 12 3.98 -13.32 6.07
N PRO A 13 4.07 -13.69 4.79
CA PRO A 13 3.09 -13.31 3.78
C PRO A 13 1.66 -13.61 4.27
N PRO A 14 0.74 -12.64 4.19
CA PRO A 14 -0.59 -12.76 4.79
C PRO A 14 -1.39 -13.91 4.18
N ASP A 15 -2.29 -14.48 4.97
CA ASP A 15 -3.18 -15.57 4.55
C ASP A 15 -4.02 -15.15 3.34
N VAL A 16 -4.50 -13.91 3.34
CA VAL A 16 -5.30 -13.33 2.27
C VAL A 16 -4.76 -11.95 1.89
N VAL A 17 -4.54 -11.76 0.59
CA VAL A 17 -4.29 -10.45 0.00
C VAL A 17 -5.50 -10.04 -0.83
N VAL A 18 -5.81 -8.75 -0.83
CA VAL A 18 -6.89 -8.15 -1.62
C VAL A 18 -6.33 -7.04 -2.49
N GLU A 19 -6.98 -6.77 -3.62
CA GLU A 19 -6.55 -5.71 -4.54
C GLU A 19 -6.58 -4.35 -3.82
N ALA A 20 -5.44 -3.64 -3.87
CA ALA A 20 -5.28 -2.30 -3.31
C ALA A 20 -5.43 -1.23 -4.39
N GLY A 21 -4.82 -1.47 -5.55
CA GLY A 21 -4.85 -0.54 -6.67
C GLY A 21 -4.08 -1.02 -7.89
N THR A 22 -4.10 -0.19 -8.92
CA THR A 22 -3.43 -0.44 -10.20
C THR A 22 -2.34 0.59 -10.47
N TRP A 23 -1.20 0.14 -10.98
CA TRP A 23 -0.08 1.00 -11.35
C TRP A 23 -0.48 2.01 -12.43
N ILE A 24 0.06 3.24 -12.33
CA ILE A 24 -0.13 4.31 -13.32
C ILE A 24 1.19 4.76 -13.90
N HIS A 25 2.15 5.17 -13.06
CA HIS A 25 3.47 5.63 -13.48
C HIS A 25 4.44 5.59 -12.30
N ALA A 26 5.74 5.63 -12.61
CA ALA A 26 6.79 5.81 -11.60
C ALA A 26 7.05 7.30 -11.34
N CYS A 27 7.29 7.67 -10.08
CA CYS A 27 7.68 9.02 -9.67
C CYS A 27 8.83 8.92 -8.65
N GLU A 28 10.01 9.48 -8.99
CA GLU A 28 11.20 9.50 -8.11
C GLU A 28 11.61 8.13 -7.51
N GLY A 29 11.35 7.03 -8.24
CA GLY A 29 11.66 5.67 -7.79
C GLY A 29 10.53 4.98 -7.01
N GLU A 30 9.43 5.68 -6.76
CA GLU A 30 8.20 5.12 -6.21
C GLU A 30 7.20 4.76 -7.32
N SER A 31 6.28 3.85 -7.00
CA SER A 31 5.16 3.55 -7.90
C SER A 31 3.92 4.32 -7.48
N VAL A 32 3.37 5.11 -8.39
CA VAL A 32 2.09 5.80 -8.20
C VAL A 32 0.97 4.89 -8.68
N CYS A 33 0.01 4.63 -7.80
CA CYS A 33 -1.09 3.70 -8.05
C CYS A 33 -2.45 4.36 -7.84
N LYS A 34 -3.41 4.01 -8.70
CA LYS A 34 -4.82 4.36 -8.53
C LYS A 34 -5.45 3.36 -7.58
N MET A 35 -6.07 3.84 -6.51
CA MET A 35 -6.73 2.99 -5.52
C MET A 35 -8.03 2.43 -6.10
N THR A 36 -8.13 1.10 -6.18
CA THR A 36 -9.33 0.39 -6.61
C THR A 36 -10.17 -0.11 -5.43
N ASN A 37 -9.57 -0.19 -4.24
CA ASN A 37 -10.27 -0.61 -3.02
C ASN A 37 -11.12 0.52 -2.43
N ALA A 38 -12.31 0.19 -1.91
CA ALA A 38 -13.17 1.15 -1.20
C ALA A 38 -12.55 1.59 0.14
N LYS A 39 -11.74 0.72 0.76
CA LYS A 39 -11.03 1.00 2.01
C LYS A 39 -9.68 1.68 1.73
N VAL A 40 -9.17 2.40 2.73
CA VAL A 40 -7.91 3.15 2.66
C VAL A 40 -6.78 2.29 3.26
N PRO A 41 -5.64 2.10 2.59
CA PRO A 41 -4.48 1.41 3.14
C PRO A 41 -3.92 2.06 4.41
N HIS A 42 -3.35 1.25 5.31
CA HIS A 42 -2.49 1.78 6.37
C HIS A 42 -1.17 2.31 5.79
N PHE A 43 -0.66 3.41 6.34
CA PHE A 43 0.72 3.84 6.11
C PHE A 43 1.71 2.74 6.49
N ASN A 44 2.79 2.61 5.72
CA ASN A 44 3.82 1.58 5.86
C ASN A 44 3.31 0.13 5.75
N ALA A 45 2.07 -0.10 5.30
CA ALA A 45 1.61 -1.46 5.04
C ALA A 45 2.35 -2.06 3.86
N ALA A 46 2.74 -3.33 3.98
CA ALA A 46 3.41 -4.08 2.91
C ALA A 46 2.46 -4.24 1.72
N ILE A 47 3.03 -4.04 0.52
CA ILE A 47 2.37 -4.26 -0.76
C ILE A 47 2.95 -5.52 -1.41
N TYR A 48 2.06 -6.29 -2.02
CA TYR A 48 2.35 -7.56 -2.65
C TYR A 48 1.89 -7.59 -4.11
N LEU A 49 2.42 -8.55 -4.86
CA LEU A 49 1.82 -9.04 -6.10
C LEU A 49 0.77 -10.13 -5.76
N GLU A 50 0.04 -10.60 -6.78
CA GLU A 50 -0.98 -11.65 -6.62
C GLU A 50 -0.40 -12.95 -6.03
N ASN A 51 0.84 -13.28 -6.39
CA ASN A 51 1.58 -14.43 -5.86
C ASN A 51 2.11 -14.22 -4.43
N LYS A 52 1.69 -13.15 -3.74
CA LYS A 52 2.12 -12.75 -2.39
C LYS A 52 3.60 -12.38 -2.25
N THR A 53 4.31 -12.14 -3.35
CA THR A 53 5.66 -11.56 -3.30
C THR A 53 5.56 -10.10 -2.87
N GLN A 54 6.25 -9.73 -1.78
CA GLN A 54 6.31 -8.35 -1.33
C GLN A 54 7.20 -7.51 -2.25
N VAL A 55 6.69 -6.35 -2.67
CA VAL A 55 7.37 -5.45 -3.63
C VAL A 55 7.68 -4.08 -3.06
N GLY A 56 7.09 -3.75 -1.91
CA GLY A 56 7.30 -2.46 -1.27
C GLY A 56 6.34 -2.25 -0.11
N LYS A 57 6.10 -0.99 0.22
CA LYS A 57 5.14 -0.57 1.23
C LYS A 57 4.47 0.75 0.87
N VAL A 58 3.28 1.00 1.39
CA VAL A 58 2.57 2.27 1.23
C VAL A 58 3.36 3.40 1.91
N ASP A 59 3.59 4.50 1.19
CA ASP A 59 4.29 5.68 1.74
C ASP A 59 3.36 6.89 1.82
N GLU A 60 2.72 7.27 0.71
CA GLU A 60 1.79 8.41 0.66
C GLU A 60 0.39 7.99 0.20
N ILE A 61 -0.64 8.66 0.70
CA ILE A 61 -2.05 8.48 0.29
C ILE A 61 -2.62 9.87 0.00
N PHE A 62 -3.11 10.07 -1.22
CA PHE A 62 -3.49 11.39 -1.71
C PHE A 62 -4.61 11.34 -2.76
N GLY A 63 -5.01 12.50 -3.26
CA GLY A 63 -6.08 12.67 -4.24
C GLY A 63 -7.46 12.92 -3.62
N PRO A 64 -8.45 13.32 -4.45
CA PRO A 64 -9.82 13.50 -4.01
C PRO A 64 -10.49 12.18 -3.61
N ILE A 65 -11.53 12.24 -2.78
CA ILE A 65 -12.28 11.04 -2.31
C ILE A 65 -12.80 10.20 -3.48
N THR A 66 -13.17 10.84 -4.60
CA THR A 66 -13.65 10.19 -5.82
C THR A 66 -12.56 9.52 -6.64
N ASP A 67 -11.32 9.98 -6.53
CA ASP A 67 -10.19 9.48 -7.33
C ASP A 67 -8.92 9.47 -6.47
N ARG A 68 -8.74 8.36 -5.76
CA ARG A 68 -7.74 8.21 -4.69
C ARG A 68 -6.50 7.53 -5.24
N TYR A 69 -5.36 7.96 -4.74
CA TYR A 69 -4.05 7.49 -5.15
C TYR A 69 -3.23 7.13 -3.92
N PHE A 70 -2.23 6.29 -4.13
CA PHE A 70 -1.20 6.04 -3.14
C PHE A 70 0.13 5.82 -3.83
N THR A 71 1.21 6.16 -3.14
CA THR A 71 2.56 5.77 -3.57
C THR A 71 3.00 4.51 -2.84
N ILE A 72 3.87 3.78 -3.51
CA ILE A 72 4.52 2.61 -2.97
C ILE A 72 6.02 2.89 -2.99
N LYS A 73 6.62 2.90 -1.80
CA LYS A 73 8.06 2.87 -1.64
C LYS A 73 8.56 1.46 -1.97
N MET A 74 9.27 1.35 -3.09
CA MET A 74 9.77 0.07 -3.60
C MET A 74 10.77 -0.55 -2.62
N SER A 75 10.71 -1.88 -2.49
CA SER A 75 11.74 -2.65 -1.80
C SER A 75 13.06 -2.61 -2.57
N GLU A 76 14.16 -2.92 -1.88
CA GLU A 76 15.46 -3.04 -2.53
C GLU A 76 15.43 -4.05 -3.68
N GLY A 77 15.99 -3.67 -4.84
CA GLY A 77 16.00 -4.49 -6.05
C GLY A 77 14.69 -4.48 -6.86
N VAL A 78 13.62 -3.86 -6.36
CA VAL A 78 12.36 -3.68 -7.10
C VAL A 78 12.37 -2.31 -7.77
N VAL A 79 12.08 -2.27 -9.07
CA VAL A 79 12.16 -1.05 -9.88
C VAL A 79 10.77 -0.61 -10.29
N ALA A 80 10.35 0.59 -9.88
CA ALA A 80 9.00 1.09 -10.17
C ALA A 80 8.66 1.15 -11.67
N THR A 81 9.65 1.36 -12.54
CA THR A 81 9.49 1.41 -14.00
C THR A 81 9.40 0.03 -14.66
N SER A 82 9.53 -1.08 -13.93
CA SER A 82 9.35 -2.42 -14.49
C SER A 82 7.87 -2.81 -14.66
N TYR A 83 6.96 -2.02 -14.08
CA TYR A 83 5.51 -2.24 -14.15
C TYR A 83 4.87 -1.44 -15.28
N SER A 84 3.69 -1.87 -15.69
CA SER A 84 2.87 -1.26 -16.75
C SER A 84 1.52 -0.78 -16.21
N VAL A 85 0.90 0.15 -16.94
CA VAL A 85 -0.43 0.68 -16.59
C VAL A 85 -1.44 -0.46 -16.46
N GLY A 86 -2.11 -0.52 -15.30
CA GLY A 86 -3.08 -1.56 -15.00
C GLY A 86 -2.54 -2.76 -14.21
N ASP A 87 -1.21 -2.87 -14.02
CA ASP A 87 -0.63 -3.89 -13.15
C ASP A 87 -1.18 -3.75 -11.73
N LYS A 88 -1.60 -4.88 -11.16
CA LYS A 88 -2.31 -4.91 -9.88
C LYS A 88 -1.36 -5.09 -8.71
N PHE A 89 -1.60 -4.30 -7.67
CA PHE A 89 -0.96 -4.44 -6.37
C PHE A 89 -1.97 -4.83 -5.31
N PHE A 90 -1.49 -5.61 -4.35
CA PHE A 90 -2.30 -6.23 -3.32
C PHE A 90 -1.79 -5.89 -1.92
N ILE A 91 -2.68 -5.97 -0.95
CA ILE A 91 -2.41 -5.67 0.46
C ILE A 91 -3.13 -6.69 1.35
N SER A 92 -2.62 -6.93 2.57
CA SER A 92 -3.35 -7.71 3.57
C SER A 92 -4.72 -7.08 3.86
N SER A 93 -5.76 -7.90 3.95
CA SER A 93 -7.11 -7.44 4.31
C SER A 93 -7.19 -6.77 5.68
N GLU A 94 -6.25 -7.07 6.58
CA GLU A 94 -6.16 -6.49 7.93
C GLU A 94 -5.47 -5.11 7.95
N LYS A 95 -4.85 -4.71 6.84
CA LYS A 95 -4.15 -3.42 6.70
C LYS A 95 -4.95 -2.39 5.92
N LEU A 96 -6.27 -2.46 6.03
CA LEU A 96 -7.23 -1.56 5.39
C LEU A 96 -8.15 -0.90 6.42
N LEU A 97 -8.34 0.41 6.29
CA LEU A 97 -9.21 1.25 7.12
C LEU A 97 -10.49 1.60 6.37
N PRO A 98 -11.66 1.58 7.03
CA PRO A 98 -12.91 2.02 6.40
C PRO A 98 -12.86 3.51 6.07
N MET A 99 -13.32 3.89 4.88
CA MET A 99 -13.34 5.29 4.38
C MET A 99 -14.05 6.25 5.33
N GLU A 100 -15.07 5.76 6.03
CA GLU A 100 -15.84 6.54 7.01
C GLU A 100 -14.98 7.18 8.10
N ARG A 101 -13.81 6.61 8.42
CA ARG A 101 -12.86 7.22 9.37
C ARG A 101 -12.26 8.54 8.90
N PHE A 102 -12.33 8.82 7.60
CA PHE A 102 -11.75 10.01 6.96
C PHE A 102 -12.82 11.02 6.52
N LEU A 103 -14.11 10.74 6.78
CA LEU A 103 -15.23 11.62 6.44
C LEU A 103 -15.75 12.38 7.67
N PRO A 104 -16.34 13.58 7.49
CA PRO A 104 -16.99 14.31 8.57
C PRO A 104 -18.10 13.47 9.22
N GLY A 105 -18.07 13.34 10.54
CA GLY A 105 -19.04 12.51 11.28
C GLY A 105 -18.52 11.15 11.73
N ALA A 106 -17.25 10.82 11.46
CA ALA A 106 -16.56 9.75 12.16
C ALA A 106 -16.64 9.99 13.68
N LYS A 107 -17.28 9.07 14.41
CA LYS A 107 -17.23 9.10 15.88
C LYS A 107 -15.80 8.74 16.32
N PRO A 108 -15.23 9.46 17.30
CA PRO A 108 -13.88 9.19 17.81
C PRO A 108 -13.73 7.77 18.35
#